data_AF-A0A3A0E5B8-F1
#
_entry.id   AF-A0A3A0E5B8-F1
#
_cell.length_a   1.000
_cell.length_b   1.000
_cell.length_c   1.000
_cell.angle_alpha   90.00
_cell.angle_beta   90.00
_cell.angle_gamma   90.00
#
_symmetry.space_group_name_H-M   'P 1'
#
loop_
_entity.id
_entity.type
_entity.pdbx_description
1 polymer ?
#
loop_
_entity_poly.entity_id
_entity_poly.type
_entity_poly.pdbx_seq_one_letter_code
_entity_poly.pdbx_strand_id
1 'polypeptide(L)' 'MRTLGYSDAAERDIDQIVDYIARDNPRAAVAFARRIERTCTRLASFPELGTDRSSLGEGIRVFSVGNCVI' A
#
# COMPACT_ATOMS: atom_id res chain seq x y z
N MET A 1 10.72 6.47 -16.79
CA MET A 1 10.14 6.52 -15.44
C MET A 1 9.00 5.53 -15.39
N ARG A 2 8.94 4.67 -14.38
CA ARG A 2 7.77 3.82 -14.13
C ARG A 2 6.69 4.69 -13.47
N THR A 3 5.48 4.63 -13.98
CA THR A 3 4.33 5.36 -13.42
C THR A 3 3.70 4.51 -12.33
N LEU A 4 3.45 5.10 -11.15
CA LEU A 4 2.65 4.46 -10.10
C LEU A 4 1.17 4.53 -10.47
N GLY A 5 0.48 3.41 -10.36
CA GLY A 5 -0.98 3.33 -10.51
C GLY A 5 -1.56 2.37 -9.48
N TYR A 6 -2.76 2.67 -9.01
CA TYR A 6 -3.56 1.78 -8.16
C TYR A 6 -4.64 1.12 -9.01
N SER A 7 -5.01 -0.11 -8.65
CA SER A 7 -6.22 -0.71 -9.19
C SER A 7 -7.44 -0.20 -8.42
N ASP A 8 -8.62 -0.25 -9.03
CA ASP A 8 -9.88 0.09 -8.36
C ASP A 8 -10.13 -0.73 -7.09
N ALA A 9 -9.59 -1.94 -7.01
CA ALA A 9 -9.62 -2.76 -5.80
C ALA A 9 -8.71 -2.17 -4.72
N ALA A 10 -7.47 -1.82 -5.07
CA ALA A 10 -6.52 -1.23 -4.13
C ALA A 10 -6.98 0.13 -3.59
N GLU A 11 -7.60 0.97 -4.40
CA GLU A 11 -8.18 2.24 -3.93
C GLU A 11 -9.29 2.00 -2.89
N ARG A 12 -10.20 1.06 -3.18
CA ARG A 12 -11.26 0.67 -2.23
C ARG A 12 -10.70 0.06 -0.94
N ASP A 13 -9.64 -0.74 -1.02
CA ASP A 13 -8.98 -1.30 0.16
C ASP A 13 -8.40 -0.19 1.03
N ILE A 14 -7.73 0.80 0.42
CA ILE A 14 -7.19 1.96 1.14
C ILE A 14 -8.32 2.74 1.83
N ASP A 15 -9.40 3.03 1.11
CA ASP A 15 -10.56 3.75 1.67
C ASP A 15 -11.16 3.01 2.86
N GLN A 16 -11.40 1.70 2.73
CA GLN A 16 -11.96 0.88 3.82
C GLN A 16 -11.05 0.83 5.05
N ILE A 17 -9.73 0.75 4.86
CA ILE A 17 -8.77 0.74 5.96
C ILE A 17 -8.74 2.11 6.65
N VAL A 18 -8.73 3.20 5.89
CA VAL A 18 -8.73 4.56 6.42
C VAL A 18 -10.02 4.83 7.19
N ASP A 19 -11.17 4.44 6.64
CA ASP A 19 -12.47 4.56 7.30
C ASP A 19 -12.53 3.74 8.58
N TYR A 20 -11.98 2.52 8.57
CA TYR A 20 -11.89 1.69 9.76
C TYR A 20 -11.10 2.37 10.88
N ILE A 21 -9.90 2.90 10.57
CA ILE A 21 -9.05 3.59 11.56
C ILE A 21 -9.70 4.89 12.02
N ALA A 22 -10.38 5.61 11.13
CA ALA A 22 -10.96 6.91 11.40
C ALA A 22 -12.11 6.86 12.43
N ARG A 23 -12.79 5.72 12.56
CA ARG A 23 -13.83 5.50 13.60
C ARG A 23 -13.30 5.75 15.01
N ASP A 24 -12.04 5.39 15.26
CA ASP A 24 -11.42 5.54 16.57
C ASP A 24 -10.45 6.74 16.60
N ASN A 25 -9.70 6.97 15.52
CA ASN A 25 -8.67 8.01 15.47
C ASN A 25 -8.46 8.56 14.05
N PRO A 26 -9.20 9.62 13.67
CA PRO A 26 -9.08 10.25 12.34
C PRO A 26 -7.67 10.74 12.01
N ARG A 27 -6.93 11.23 13.01
CA ARG A 27 -5.55 11.69 12.82
C ARG A 27 -4.61 10.53 12.47
N ALA A 28 -4.81 9.37 13.10
CA ALA A 28 -4.09 8.15 12.77
C ALA A 28 -4.44 7.65 11.37
N ALA A 29 -5.71 7.74 10.96
CA ALA A 29 -6.16 7.35 9.62
C ALA A 29 -5.43 8.13 8.52
N VAL A 30 -5.38 9.47 8.64
CA VAL A 30 -4.62 10.33 7.71
C VAL A 30 -3.13 9.99 7.70
N ALA A 31 -2.55 9.76 8.88
CA ALA A 31 -1.13 9.39 8.98
C ALA A 31 -0.85 8.04 8.30
N PHE A 32 -1.78 7.09 8.40
CA PHE A 32 -1.68 5.77 7.78
C PHE A 32 -1.81 5.84 6.25
N ALA A 33 -2.80 6.58 5.73
CA ALA A 33 -2.95 6.81 4.29
C ALA A 33 -1.67 7.37 3.66
N ARG A 34 -1.10 8.42 4.28
CA ARG A 34 0.17 9.01 3.83
C ARG A 34 1.35 8.03 3.93
N ARG A 35 1.31 7.07 4.86
CA ARG A 35 2.34 6.04 4.97
C ARG A 35 2.26 5.05 3.81
N ILE A 36 1.05 4.66 3.39
CA ILE A 36 0.84 3.83 2.19
C ILE A 36 1.38 4.56 0.97
N GLU A 37 0.93 5.80 0.73
CA GLU A 37 1.33 6.60 -0.44
C GLU A 37 2.86 6.75 -0.56
N ARG A 38 3.54 7.09 0.54
CA ARG A 38 5.01 7.20 0.57
C ARG A 38 5.68 5.86 0.28
N THR A 39 5.11 4.76 0.76
CA THR A 39 5.67 3.42 0.51
C THR A 39 5.51 3.05 -0.95
N CYS A 40 4.33 3.22 -1.55
CA CYS A 40 4.09 2.97 -2.97
C CYS A 40 5.00 3.84 -3.87
N THR A 41 5.17 5.12 -3.53
CA THR A 41 6.10 6.03 -4.23
C THR A 41 7.55 5.52 -4.16
N ARG A 42 7.97 5.02 -3.00
CA ARG A 42 9.30 4.44 -2.83
C ARG A 42 9.47 3.14 -3.62
N LEU A 43 8.46 2.28 -3.62
CA LEU A 43 8.46 1.03 -4.38
C LEU A 43 8.45 1.27 -5.89
N ALA A 44 7.79 2.33 -6.37
CA ALA A 44 7.85 2.73 -7.79
C ALA A 44 9.28 3.11 -8.21
N SER A 45 10.04 3.74 -7.31
CA SER A 45 11.45 4.09 -7.52
C SER A 45 12.40 2.90 -7.35
N PHE A 46 12.07 1.98 -6.44
CA PHE A 46 12.90 0.82 -6.08
C PHE A 46 12.05 -0.47 -5.96
N PRO A 47 11.62 -1.07 -7.08
CA PRO A 47 10.68 -2.19 -7.06
C PRO A 47 11.21 -3.44 -6.34
N GLU A 48 12.52 -3.62 -6.31
CA GLU A 48 13.18 -4.77 -5.68
C GLU A 48 13.18 -4.73 -4.14
N LEU A 49 12.75 -3.61 -3.54
CA LEU A 49 12.51 -3.55 -2.09
C LEU A 49 11.36 -4.47 -1.65
N GLY A 50 10.42 -4.77 -2.55
CA GLY A 50 9.38 -5.75 -2.30
C GLY A 50 9.93 -7.17 -2.32
N THR A 51 9.53 -7.99 -1.35
CA THR A 51 9.88 -9.42 -1.29
C THR A 51 9.20 -10.15 -2.43
N ASP A 52 9.97 -10.92 -3.20
CA ASP A 52 9.41 -11.76 -4.26
C ASP A 52 8.38 -12.74 -3.69
N ARG A 53 7.20 -12.76 -4.31
CA ARG A 53 6.12 -13.71 -4.02
C ARG A 53 5.60 -14.31 -5.31
N SER A 54 6.53 -14.77 -6.15
CA SER A 54 6.23 -15.50 -7.39
C SER A 54 5.30 -16.71 -7.18
N SER A 55 5.26 -17.29 -5.96
CA SER A 55 4.29 -18.34 -5.58
C SER A 55 2.83 -17.89 -5.63
N LEU A 56 2.53 -16.59 -5.58
CA LEU A 56 1.19 -16.02 -5.71
C LEU A 56 0.85 -15.60 -7.15
N GLY A 57 1.86 -15.53 -8.03
CA GLY A 57 1.74 -15.06 -9.41
C GLY A 57 3.04 -14.43 -9.91
N GLU A 58 3.26 -14.48 -11.22
CA GLU A 58 4.45 -13.92 -11.84
C GLU A 58 4.54 -12.40 -11.61
N GLY A 59 5.72 -11.92 -11.22
CA GLY A 59 5.97 -10.50 -10.97
C GLY A 59 5.36 -9.95 -9.67
N ILE A 60 4.67 -10.77 -8.87
CA ILE A 60 4.11 -10.33 -7.59
C ILE A 60 5.24 -10.15 -6.58
N ARG A 61 5.24 -8.97 -5.95
CA ARG A 61 6.09 -8.62 -4.83
C ARG A 61 5.23 -8.07 -3.71
N VAL A 62 5.70 -8.24 -2.47
CA VAL A 62 4.98 -7.77 -1.29
C VAL A 62 5.86 -6.92 -0.39
N PHE A 63 5.27 -5.95 0.28
CA PHE A 63 5.91 -5.09 1.27
C PHE A 63 4.96 -4.79 2.43
N SER A 64 5.41 -4.94 3.67
CA SER A 64 4.56 -4.68 4.85
C SER A 64 4.53 -3.20 5.22
N VAL A 65 3.33 -2.67 5.46
CA VAL A 65 3.08 -1.30 5.93
C VAL A 65 2.19 -1.34 7.16
N GLY A 66 2.81 -1.32 8.35
CA GLY A 66 2.08 -1.53 9.60
C GLY A 66 1.45 -2.93 9.60
N ASN A 67 0.13 -2.99 9.72
CA ASN A 67 -0.64 -4.24 9.70
C ASN A 67 -1.20 -4.60 8.31
N CYS A 68 -0.81 -3.87 7.26
CA CYS A 68 -1.24 -4.12 5.89
C CYS A 68 -0.06 -4.65 5.05
N VAL A 69 -0.39 -5.33 3.96
CA VAL A 69 0.57 -5.75 2.93
C VAL A 69 0.16 -5.10 1.63
N ILE A 70 1.13 -4.54 0.91
CA ILE A 70 1.00 -3.98 -0.44
C ILE A 70 1.89 -4.74 -1.42
#